data_AF-A0A497AYX5-F1
#
_entry.id   AF-A0A497AYX5-F1
#
_cell.length_a   1.000
_cell.length_b   1.000
_cell.length_c   1.000
_cell.angle_alpha   90.00
_cell.angle_beta   90.00
_cell.angle_gamma   90.00
#
_symmetry.space_group_name_H-M   'P 1'
#
loop_
_entity.id
_entity.type
_entity.pdbx_description
1 polymer ?
#
loop_
_entity_poly.entity_id
_entity_poly.type
_entity_poly.pdbx_seq_one_letter_code
_entity_poly.pdbx_strand_id
1 'polypeptide(L)'
;MLSKEQVIKRLEKKFPNISGICDGGPMGYGPESVLLGDAAEGGTINDFPACNYYGWESDPKENIWIMGVHKDLYKELGDMGWYAECYDPGTFIAYPV
;
A
#
# COMPACT_ATOMS: atom_id res chain seq x y z
N MET A 1 13.07 -5.49 -10.63
CA MET A 1 12.66 -4.75 -9.43
C MET A 1 12.85 -3.28 -9.70
N LEU A 2 11.83 -2.45 -9.46
CA LEU A 2 11.93 -0.99 -9.58
C LEU A 2 12.55 -0.39 -8.32
N SER A 3 13.22 0.76 -8.45
CA SER A 3 13.68 1.54 -7.31
C SER A 3 12.52 2.16 -6.53
N LYS A 4 12.75 2.52 -5.27
CA LYS A 4 11.78 3.22 -4.42
C LYS A 4 11.14 4.43 -5.10
N GLU A 5 11.95 5.31 -5.69
CA GLU A 5 11.46 6.49 -6.41
C GLU A 5 10.59 6.15 -7.63
N GLN A 6 10.95 5.07 -8.36
CA GLN A 6 10.17 4.60 -9.50
C GLN A 6 8.83 4.00 -9.06
N VAL A 7 8.81 3.30 -7.92
CA VAL A 7 7.59 2.77 -7.31
C VAL A 7 6.67 3.91 -6.90
N ILE A 8 7.16 4.89 -6.11
CA ILE A 8 6.37 6.04 -5.65
C ILE A 8 5.71 6.75 -6.84
N LYS A 9 6.50 7.16 -7.84
CA LYS A 9 5.98 7.87 -9.04
C LYS A 9 4.93 7.06 -9.81
N ARG A 10 5.09 5.74 -9.85
CA ARG A 10 4.14 4.85 -10.54
C ARG A 10 2.84 4.70 -9.76
N LEU A 11 2.92 4.59 -8.44
CA LEU A 11 1.76 4.50 -7.57
C LEU A 11 0.96 5.81 -7.54
N GLU A 12 1.61 6.96 -7.38
CA GLU A 12 0.94 8.28 -7.44
C GLU A 12 0.18 8.48 -8.76
N LYS A 13 0.75 8.02 -9.87
CA LYS A 13 0.11 8.10 -11.18
C LYS A 13 -1.07 7.14 -11.33
N LYS A 14 -0.95 5.91 -10.83
CA LYS A 14 -1.95 4.85 -11.03
C LYS A 14 -3.10 4.93 -10.02
N PHE A 15 -2.81 5.39 -8.80
CA PHE A 15 -3.75 5.49 -7.70
C PHE A 15 -3.78 6.93 -7.16
N PRO A 16 -4.24 7.91 -7.96
CA PRO A 16 -4.19 9.33 -7.61
C PRO A 16 -5.05 9.70 -6.40
N ASN A 17 -5.94 8.80 -5.96
CA ASN A 17 -6.81 8.98 -4.80
C ASN A 17 -6.15 8.51 -3.49
N ILE A 18 -4.93 7.97 -3.55
CA ILE A 18 -4.12 7.65 -2.37
C ILE A 18 -3.15 8.81 -2.17
N SER A 19 -3.25 9.48 -1.01
CA SER A 19 -2.34 10.53 -0.59
C SER A 19 -1.26 9.97 0.34
N GLY A 20 -0.16 10.72 0.53
CA GLY A 20 0.85 10.36 1.52
C GLY A 20 1.90 9.35 1.09
N ILE A 21 1.89 8.92 -0.18
CA ILE A 21 2.87 7.96 -0.70
C ILE A 21 4.26 8.60 -0.67
N CYS A 22 5.18 8.08 0.14
CA CYS A 22 6.51 8.65 0.29
C CYS A 22 7.56 7.63 0.76
N ASP A 23 8.80 8.11 0.93
CA ASP A 23 9.89 7.30 1.47
C ASP A 23 9.64 6.98 2.95
N GLY A 24 9.50 5.68 3.27
CA GLY A 24 9.27 5.21 4.64
C GLY A 24 10.54 5.09 5.49
N GLY A 25 11.73 5.18 4.89
CA GLY A 25 13.02 5.07 5.58
C GLY A 25 13.23 6.13 6.66
N PRO A 26 13.05 7.43 6.37
CA PRO A 26 13.12 8.50 7.36
C PRO A 26 12.14 8.35 8.53
N MET A 27 11.08 7.53 8.37
CA MET A 27 10.04 7.30 9.37
C MET A 27 10.29 6.05 10.21
N GLY A 28 11.40 5.34 9.98
CA GLY A 28 11.80 4.18 10.77
C GLY A 28 11.20 2.85 10.31
N TYR A 29 10.49 2.81 9.17
CA TYR A 29 9.89 1.58 8.64
C TYR A 29 10.89 0.68 7.89
N GLY A 30 12.10 1.18 7.63
CA GLY A 30 13.19 0.46 6.98
C GLY A 30 13.78 1.24 5.80
N PRO A 31 15.09 1.16 5.52
CA PRO A 31 15.77 2.05 4.57
C PRO A 31 15.21 1.97 3.14
N GLU A 32 14.69 0.81 2.75
CA GLU A 32 14.11 0.55 1.44
C GLU A 32 12.56 0.53 1.45
N SER A 33 11.92 1.00 2.50
CA SER A 33 10.45 0.98 2.61
C SER A 33 9.78 2.17 1.90
N VAL A 34 8.55 1.96 1.47
CA VAL A 34 7.64 3.01 0.98
C VAL A 34 6.45 3.08 1.93
N LEU A 35 6.19 4.26 2.49
CA LEU A 35 4.90 4.52 3.14
C LEU A 35 3.87 4.73 2.02
N LEU A 36 2.78 3.97 2.05
CA LEU A 36 1.72 4.04 1.04
C LEU A 36 0.57 4.98 1.45
N GLY A 37 0.62 5.50 2.68
CA GLY A 37 -0.38 6.36 3.29
C GLY A 37 -0.65 5.95 4.75
N ASP A 38 -1.36 6.81 5.49
CA ASP A 38 -1.85 6.52 6.84
C ASP A 38 -3.40 6.53 6.90
N ALA A 39 -4.03 6.45 8.09
CA ALA A 39 -5.50 6.48 8.21
C ALA A 39 -6.12 7.78 7.65
N ALA A 40 -5.40 8.89 7.68
CA ALA A 40 -5.86 10.19 7.20
C ALA A 40 -5.66 10.33 5.69
N GLU A 41 -4.62 9.69 5.13
CA GLU A 41 -4.17 9.89 3.75
C GLU A 41 -4.37 8.67 2.84
N GLY A 42 -4.68 7.50 3.41
CA GLY A 42 -4.68 6.20 2.73
C GLY A 42 -5.67 6.05 1.58
N GLY A 43 -6.62 6.97 1.45
CA GLY A 43 -7.42 7.11 0.23
C GLY A 43 -8.31 5.92 -0.11
N THR A 44 -8.86 5.94 -1.33
CA THR A 44 -9.76 4.90 -1.82
C THR A 44 -9.40 4.43 -3.23
N ILE A 45 -9.70 3.16 -3.52
CA ILE A 45 -9.64 2.53 -4.84
C ILE A 45 -11.01 1.91 -5.10
N ASN A 46 -11.69 2.31 -6.17
CA ASN A 46 -13.03 1.83 -6.52
C ASN A 46 -14.04 1.95 -5.34
N ASP A 47 -14.03 3.08 -4.64
CA ASP A 47 -14.85 3.37 -3.44
C ASP A 47 -14.54 2.52 -2.18
N PHE A 48 -13.52 1.67 -2.23
CA PHE A 48 -13.03 0.92 -1.07
C PHE A 48 -11.75 1.55 -0.50
N PRO A 49 -11.54 1.50 0.83
CA PRO A 49 -10.27 1.91 1.44
C PRO A 49 -9.08 1.17 0.85
N ALA A 50 -7.98 1.88 0.58
CA ALA A 50 -6.76 1.26 0.08
C ALA A 50 -6.07 0.35 1.14
N CYS A 51 -6.29 0.63 2.42
CA CYS A 51 -5.90 -0.21 3.56
C CYS A 51 -7.10 -0.41 4.50
N ASN A 52 -7.30 -1.65 4.91
CA ASN A 52 -8.28 -2.10 5.86
C ASN A 52 -7.65 -3.23 6.68
N TYR A 53 -7.13 -2.90 7.87
CA TYR A 53 -6.44 -3.85 8.75
C TYR A 53 -7.30 -5.08 9.07
N TYR A 54 -8.61 -4.87 9.31
CA TYR A 54 -9.56 -5.95 9.58
C TYR A 54 -9.93 -6.77 8.33
N GLY A 55 -9.64 -6.26 7.14
CA GLY A 55 -9.80 -6.96 5.87
C GLY A 55 -8.92 -8.20 5.77
N TRP A 56 -7.85 -8.31 6.57
CA TRP A 56 -6.99 -9.50 6.63
C TRP A 56 -7.75 -10.75 7.09
N GLU A 57 -8.65 -10.61 8.08
CA GLU A 57 -9.37 -11.76 8.67
C GLU A 57 -10.80 -11.93 8.12
N SER A 58 -11.41 -10.83 7.66
CA SER A 58 -12.86 -10.75 7.43
C SER A 58 -13.29 -10.70 5.96
N ASP A 59 -12.35 -10.74 5.01
CA ASP A 59 -12.64 -10.69 3.58
C ASP A 59 -12.33 -11.99 2.78
N PRO A 60 -12.88 -13.14 3.15
CA PRO A 60 -12.70 -14.36 2.36
C PRO A 60 -13.61 -14.43 1.11
N LYS A 61 -14.63 -13.57 1.00
CA LYS A 61 -15.63 -13.64 -0.08
C LYS A 61 -15.50 -12.55 -1.14
N GLU A 62 -15.23 -11.30 -0.75
CA GLU A 62 -15.15 -10.19 -1.70
C GLU A 62 -13.73 -10.09 -2.32
N ASN A 63 -12.72 -10.66 -1.65
CA ASN A 63 -11.31 -10.66 -2.08
C ASN A 63 -10.86 -9.25 -2.51
N ILE A 64 -11.30 -8.23 -1.78
CA ILE A 64 -10.96 -6.83 -1.96
C ILE A 64 -9.62 -6.54 -1.29
N TRP A 65 -9.31 -7.16 -0.14
CA TRP A 65 -8.05 -6.94 0.57
C TRP A 65 -7.16 -8.19 0.62
N ILE A 66 -5.87 -8.00 0.42
CA ILE A 66 -4.79 -8.99 0.58
C ILE A 66 -3.83 -8.43 1.62
N MET A 67 -3.67 -9.12 2.76
CA MET A 67 -2.90 -8.60 3.93
C MET A 67 -3.36 -7.20 4.37
N GLY A 68 -4.68 -6.97 4.30
CA GLY A 68 -5.30 -5.68 4.59
C GLY A 68 -5.05 -4.57 3.55
N VAL A 69 -4.33 -4.82 2.46
CA VAL A 69 -4.12 -3.86 1.36
C VAL A 69 -5.06 -4.17 0.21
N HIS A 70 -5.65 -3.16 -0.41
CA HIS A 70 -6.54 -3.35 -1.55
C HIS A 70 -5.86 -4.12 -2.69
N LYS A 71 -6.52 -5.16 -3.23
CA LYS A 71 -5.96 -6.16 -4.14
C LYS A 71 -5.27 -5.58 -5.37
N ASP A 72 -5.82 -4.51 -5.94
CA ASP A 72 -5.28 -3.88 -7.15
C ASP A 72 -3.94 -3.17 -6.87
N LEU A 73 -3.83 -2.55 -5.69
CA LEU A 73 -2.58 -1.95 -5.23
C LEU A 73 -1.56 -3.02 -4.87
N TYR A 74 -1.98 -4.05 -4.14
CA TYR A 74 -1.14 -5.20 -3.80
C TYR A 74 -0.57 -5.87 -5.07
N LYS A 75 -1.41 -6.10 -6.08
CA LYS A 75 -0.98 -6.66 -7.36
C LYS A 75 0.02 -5.75 -8.09
N GLU A 76 -0.23 -4.44 -8.14
CA GLU A 76 0.67 -3.50 -8.81
C GLU A 76 2.06 -3.51 -8.18
N LEU A 77 2.13 -3.51 -6.84
CA LEU A 77 3.38 -3.64 -6.10
C LEU A 77 4.09 -4.97 -6.41
N GLY A 78 3.35 -6.08 -6.40
CA GLY A 78 3.88 -7.40 -6.78
C GLY A 78 4.48 -7.42 -8.18
N ASP A 79 3.81 -6.80 -9.16
CA ASP A 79 4.30 -6.68 -10.54
C ASP A 79 5.59 -5.82 -10.64
N MET A 80 5.91 -5.02 -9.60
CA MET A 80 7.15 -4.23 -9.48
C MET A 80 8.25 -4.94 -8.66
N GLY A 81 7.96 -6.09 -8.04
CA GLY A 81 8.84 -6.81 -7.12
C GLY A 81 8.77 -6.31 -5.69
N TRP A 82 7.60 -5.85 -5.25
CA TRP A 82 7.34 -5.30 -3.92
C TRP A 82 6.16 -6.02 -3.27
N TYR A 83 6.20 -6.13 -1.95
CA TYR A 83 5.14 -6.64 -1.11
C TYR A 83 4.62 -5.49 -0.23
N ALA A 84 3.34 -5.50 0.13
CA ALA A 84 2.80 -4.54 1.08
C ALA A 84 1.85 -5.17 2.07
N GLU A 85 1.73 -4.52 3.22
CA GLU A 85 0.81 -4.87 4.27
C GLU A 85 0.25 -3.64 4.95
N CYS A 86 -0.95 -3.79 5.49
CA CYS A 86 -1.57 -2.82 6.40
C CYS A 86 -1.07 -3.15 7.81
N TYR A 87 -0.08 -2.38 8.27
CA TYR A 87 0.70 -2.59 9.49
C TYR A 87 -0.13 -2.36 10.76
N ASP A 88 -1.00 -1.36 10.74
CA ASP A 88 -1.98 -1.06 11.79
C ASP A 88 -3.26 -0.44 11.18
N PRO A 89 -4.29 -0.09 11.98
CA PRO A 89 -5.46 0.62 11.50
C PRO A 89 -5.11 2.03 10.98
N GLY A 90 -4.60 2.09 9.75
CA GLY A 90 -4.24 3.32 9.08
C GLY A 90 -2.95 3.23 8.32
N THR A 91 -1.90 2.66 8.90
CA THR A 91 -0.57 2.66 8.31
C THR A 91 -0.38 1.43 7.42
N PHE A 92 0.05 1.64 6.18
CA PHE A 92 0.39 0.54 5.29
C PHE A 92 1.67 0.83 4.52
N ILE A 93 2.52 -0.19 4.45
CA ILE A 93 3.92 -0.06 4.09
C ILE A 93 4.23 -1.09 3.01
N ALA A 94 5.07 -0.70 2.05
CA ALA A 94 5.63 -1.60 1.05
C ALA A 94 7.13 -1.81 1.25
N TYR A 95 7.57 -3.02 0.92
CA TYR A 95 8.94 -3.50 1.00
C TYR A 95 9.35 -4.22 -0.29
N PRO A 96 10.61 -4.14 -0.70
CA PRO A 96 11.11 -4.94 -1.82
C PRO A 96 11.11 -6.44 -1.44
N VAL A 97 10.81 -7.31 -2.41
CA VAL A 97 10.79 -8.78 -2.28
C VAL A 97 12.07 -9.40 -2.83
#